data_AF-X1B6I6-F1
#
_entry.id   AF-X1B6I6-F1
#
_cell.length_a   1.000
_cell.length_b   1.000
_cell.length_c   1.000
_cell.angle_alpha   90.00
_cell.angle_beta   90.00
_cell.angle_gamma   90.00
#
_symmetry.space_group_name_H-M   'P 1'
#
loop_
_entity.id
_entity.type
_entity.pdbx_description
1 polymer ?
#
loop_
_entity_poly.entity_id
_entity_poly.type
_entity_poly.pdbx_seq_one_letter_code
_entity_poly.pdbx_strand_id
1 'polypeptide(L)'
;MLFFNNISLNNSVTGAEIINVKIDGSGDYTSIQNAVNAASEGSTIMIYNGTYSENLIINKSLIIKGEDKINTFINADRGIAFDIKSNDIEISGLTILNADIGISIDN
;
A
#
# COMPACT_ATOMS: atom_id res chain seq x y z
N MET A 1 -27.39 -26.57 -23.63
CA MET A 1 -27.47 -25.79 -22.38
C MET A 1 -26.70 -26.55 -21.31
N LEU A 2 -25.53 -26.04 -20.93
CA LEU A 2 -24.91 -26.30 -19.63
C LEU A 2 -24.34 -24.95 -19.18
N PHE A 3 -24.78 -24.52 -18.02
CA PHE A 3 -24.45 -23.24 -17.39
C PHE A 3 -23.07 -23.32 -16.77
N PHE A 4 -22.23 -22.30 -16.97
CA PHE A 4 -21.19 -22.00 -16.00
C PHE A 4 -21.78 -20.98 -15.04
N ASN A 5 -22.17 -21.45 -13.84
CA ASN A 5 -22.32 -20.56 -12.70
C ASN A 5 -20.95 -19.93 -12.45
N ASN A 6 -20.87 -18.61 -12.48
CA ASN A 6 -19.74 -17.88 -11.92
C ASN A 6 -19.66 -18.22 -10.43
N ILE A 7 -18.87 -19.23 -10.09
CA ILE A 7 -18.49 -19.47 -8.70
C ILE A 7 -17.57 -18.31 -8.33
N SER A 8 -18.12 -17.29 -7.68
CA SER A 8 -17.27 -16.42 -6.85
C SER A 8 -16.75 -17.27 -5.71
N LEU A 9 -15.50 -17.70 -5.82
CA LEU A 9 -14.77 -18.20 -4.68
C LEU A 9 -14.48 -16.98 -3.80
N ASN A 10 -15.39 -16.69 -2.86
CA ASN A 10 -15.08 -15.86 -1.70
C ASN A 10 -14.16 -16.66 -0.78
N ASN A 11 -12.94 -16.92 -1.24
CA ASN A 11 -11.91 -17.37 -0.35
C ASN A 11 -11.41 -16.12 0.37
N SER A 12 -12.15 -15.68 1.39
CA SER A 12 -11.57 -14.86 2.45
C SER A 12 -10.53 -15.71 3.15
N VAL A 13 -9.38 -15.89 2.51
CA VAL A 13 -8.16 -16.27 3.21
C VAL A 13 -7.86 -15.06 4.06
N THR A 14 -8.25 -15.12 5.33
CA THR A 14 -7.88 -14.15 6.36
C THR A 14 -6.39 -14.32 6.66
N GLY A 15 -5.57 -14.04 5.66
CA GLY A 15 -4.13 -14.20 5.68
C GLY A 15 -3.49 -13.15 4.79
N ALA A 16 -2.20 -12.91 5.01
CA ALA A 16 -1.38 -11.97 4.26
C ALA A 16 -1.66 -12.07 2.75
N GLU A 17 -2.16 -10.99 2.17
CA GLU A 17 -2.48 -10.89 0.75
C GLU A 17 -1.57 -9.86 0.07
N ILE A 18 -1.49 -9.92 -1.26
CA ILE A 18 -0.83 -8.87 -2.04
C ILE A 18 -1.93 -7.96 -2.58
N ILE A 19 -1.91 -6.70 -2.14
CA ILE A 19 -2.82 -5.65 -2.61
C ILE A 19 -2.08 -4.76 -3.59
N ASN A 20 -2.58 -4.67 -4.83
CA ASN A 20 -1.94 -3.94 -5.91
C ASN A 20 -2.47 -2.51 -5.98
N VAL A 21 -1.59 -1.54 -5.77
CA VAL A 21 -1.91 -0.12 -5.91
C VAL A 21 -1.38 0.39 -7.23
N LYS A 22 -2.28 0.84 -8.11
CA LYS A 22 -1.94 1.38 -9.43
C LYS A 22 -2.74 2.64 -9.70
N ILE A 23 -2.04 3.75 -9.95
CA ILE A 23 -2.67 5.05 -10.18
C ILE A 23 -3.59 5.08 -11.43
N ASP A 24 -3.37 4.18 -12.39
CA ASP A 24 -4.17 4.06 -13.61
C ASP A 24 -5.51 3.33 -13.41
N GLY A 25 -5.78 2.81 -12.20
CA GLY A 25 -6.99 2.09 -11.87
C GLY A 25 -7.03 0.62 -12.32
N SER A 26 -5.93 0.07 -12.85
CA SER A 26 -5.82 -1.35 -13.20
C SER A 26 -5.46 -2.26 -12.01
N GLY A 27 -5.25 -1.68 -10.84
CA GLY A 27 -5.00 -2.37 -9.57
C GLY A 27 -6.24 -2.49 -8.69
N ASP A 28 -6.06 -3.06 -7.50
CA ASP A 28 -7.12 -3.18 -6.50
C ASP A 28 -7.50 -1.81 -5.91
N TYR A 29 -6.52 -0.91 -5.80
CA TYR A 29 -6.71 0.47 -5.35
C TYR A 29 -5.89 1.46 -6.20
N THR A 30 -6.33 2.71 -6.22
CA THR A 30 -5.56 3.85 -6.76
C THR A 30 -4.86 4.67 -5.67
N SER A 31 -5.29 4.54 -4.41
CA SER A 31 -4.70 5.19 -3.23
C SER A 31 -4.05 4.17 -2.32
N ILE A 32 -2.87 4.52 -1.81
CA ILE A 32 -2.10 3.68 -0.89
C ILE A 32 -2.79 3.62 0.47
N GLN A 33 -3.30 4.74 0.99
CA GLN A 33 -3.98 4.73 2.30
C GLN A 33 -5.24 3.85 2.28
N ASN A 34 -5.99 3.83 1.17
CA ASN A 34 -7.15 2.93 1.05
C ASN A 34 -6.73 1.46 1.08
N ALA A 35 -5.63 1.11 0.42
CA ALA A 35 -5.06 -0.23 0.48
C ALA A 35 -4.61 -0.62 1.90
N VAL A 36 -3.92 0.29 2.61
CA VAL A 36 -3.52 0.11 4.02
C VAL A 36 -4.73 -0.11 4.93
N ASN A 37 -5.80 0.69 4.73
CA ASN A 37 -7.02 0.59 5.52
C ASN A 37 -7.71 -0.77 5.32
N ALA A 38 -7.76 -1.26 4.08
CA ALA A 38 -8.39 -2.54 3.73
C ALA A 38 -7.54 -3.77 4.10
N ALA A 39 -6.23 -3.63 4.16
CA ALA A 39 -5.31 -4.73 4.40
C ALA A 39 -5.51 -5.41 5.75
N SER A 40 -5.40 -6.75 5.72
CA SER A 40 -5.17 -7.56 6.92
C SER A 40 -3.72 -7.45 7.39
N GLU A 41 -3.45 -7.78 8.66
CA GLU A 41 -2.09 -7.82 9.18
C GLU A 41 -1.22 -8.83 8.41
N GLY A 42 0.05 -8.46 8.20
CA GLY A 42 1.03 -9.23 7.42
C GLY A 42 0.88 -9.08 5.90
N SER A 43 -0.14 -8.38 5.39
CA SER A 43 -0.31 -8.17 3.96
C SER A 43 0.81 -7.33 3.34
N THR A 44 1.00 -7.52 2.03
CA THR A 44 1.89 -6.71 1.21
C THR A 44 1.10 -5.70 0.40
N ILE A 45 1.40 -4.42 0.57
CA ILE A 45 0.96 -3.35 -0.31
C ILE A 45 2.00 -3.20 -1.42
N MET A 46 1.69 -3.69 -2.62
CA MET A 46 2.53 -3.55 -3.80
C MET A 46 2.15 -2.28 -4.57
N ILE A 47 3.02 -1.28 -4.56
CA ILE A 47 2.80 0.03 -5.17
C ILE A 47 3.51 0.07 -6.51
N TYR A 48 2.76 0.17 -7.60
CA TYR A 48 3.32 0.26 -8.94
C TYR A 48 3.74 1.68 -9.30
N ASN A 49 4.55 1.80 -10.34
CA ASN A 49 5.10 3.05 -10.82
C ASN A 49 4.06 4.16 -10.96
N GLY A 50 4.43 5.34 -10.45
CA GLY A 50 3.52 6.47 -10.30
C GLY A 50 4.00 7.45 -9.24
N THR A 51 3.31 8.59 -9.17
CA THR A 51 3.49 9.59 -8.10
C THR A 51 2.22 9.66 -7.28
N TYR A 52 2.29 9.25 -6.03
CA TYR A 52 1.17 9.20 -5.10
C TYR A 52 1.30 10.37 -4.13
N SER A 53 0.41 11.35 -4.25
CA SER A 53 0.39 12.52 -3.37
C SER A 53 -0.39 12.21 -2.09
N GLU A 54 0.28 11.57 -1.13
CA GLU A 54 -0.33 11.07 0.11
C GLU A 54 0.63 11.20 1.31
N ASN A 55 0.10 11.49 2.49
CA ASN A 55 0.74 11.27 3.79
C ASN A 55 0.11 10.02 4.42
N LEU A 56 0.92 9.03 4.77
CA LEU A 56 0.45 7.69 5.09
C LEU A 56 0.56 7.40 6.59
N ILE A 57 -0.53 6.90 7.18
CA ILE A 57 -0.54 6.37 8.55
C ILE A 57 -0.52 4.85 8.47
N ILE A 58 0.53 4.23 8.99
CA ILE A 58 0.72 2.79 8.98
C ILE A 58 0.52 2.27 10.40
N ASN A 59 -0.68 1.74 10.67
CA ASN A 59 -1.13 1.33 12.00
C ASN A 59 -1.34 -0.18 12.15
N LYS A 60 -0.79 -0.98 11.23
CA LYS A 60 -0.82 -2.45 11.21
C LYS A 60 0.53 -2.98 10.74
N SER A 61 0.89 -4.20 11.14
CA SER A 61 2.06 -4.89 10.57
C SER A 61 1.81 -5.15 9.08
N LEU A 62 2.66 -4.58 8.22
CA LEU A 62 2.51 -4.59 6.77
C LEU A 62 3.88 -4.59 6.07
N ILE A 63 3.93 -5.13 4.87
CA ILE A 63 5.04 -4.93 3.94
C ILE A 63 4.58 -3.91 2.89
N ILE A 64 5.26 -2.79 2.78
CA ILE A 64 4.98 -1.74 1.81
C ILE A 64 6.12 -1.71 0.80
N LYS A 65 5.82 -2.11 -0.43
CA LYS A 65 6.84 -2.31 -1.46
C LYS A 65 6.49 -1.55 -2.73
N GLY A 66 7.34 -0.62 -3.12
CA GLY A 66 7.31 -0.04 -4.46
C GLY A 66 7.87 -1.00 -5.51
N GLU A 67 7.34 -0.92 -6.72
CA GLU A 67 7.79 -1.67 -7.89
C GLU A 67 9.26 -1.39 -8.19
N ASP A 68 9.64 -0.11 -8.17
CA ASP A 68 11.03 0.30 -8.22
C ASP A 68 11.28 1.70 -7.63
N LYS A 69 12.47 1.92 -7.09
CA LYS A 69 12.85 3.17 -6.42
C LYS A 69 12.92 4.39 -7.35
N ILE A 70 13.06 4.18 -8.65
CA ILE A 70 13.31 5.23 -9.65
C ILE A 70 11.98 5.81 -10.16
N ASN A 71 10.90 5.03 -10.14
CA ASN A 71 9.62 5.40 -10.74
C ASN A 71 8.42 5.31 -9.79
N THR A 72 8.60 4.79 -8.56
CA THR A 72 7.56 4.78 -7.53
C THR A 72 7.83 5.89 -6.50
N PHE A 73 7.02 6.95 -6.54
CA PHE A 73 7.19 8.14 -5.71
C PHE A 73 6.04 8.36 -4.74
N ILE A 74 6.37 8.65 -3.48
CA ILE A 74 5.45 9.13 -2.45
C ILE A 74 5.70 10.62 -2.27
N ASN A 75 4.77 11.47 -2.70
CA ASN A 75 4.88 12.92 -2.64
C ASN A 75 4.06 13.46 -1.45
N ALA A 76 4.72 13.73 -0.34
CA ALA A 76 4.04 14.12 0.89
C ALA A 76 3.44 15.54 0.86
N ASP A 77 3.94 16.42 -0.02
CA ASP A 77 3.55 17.83 -0.08
C ASP A 77 3.52 18.51 1.32
N ARG A 78 4.64 18.35 2.04
CA ARG A 78 4.90 18.69 3.45
C ARG A 78 4.45 17.61 4.46
N GLY A 79 4.72 17.82 5.74
CA GLY A 79 4.35 16.88 6.81
C GLY A 79 5.16 15.58 6.83
N ILE A 80 4.58 14.53 7.42
CA ILE A 80 5.21 13.20 7.56
C ILE A 80 4.76 12.32 6.39
N ALA A 81 5.69 11.73 5.63
CA ALA A 81 5.29 10.85 4.52
C ALA A 81 4.79 9.48 5.02
N PHE A 82 5.49 8.89 5.99
CA PHE A 82 5.06 7.67 6.68
C PHE A 82 5.06 7.89 8.20
N ASP A 83 3.87 7.93 8.80
CA ASP A 83 3.62 7.97 10.24
C ASP A 83 3.37 6.54 10.73
N ILE A 84 4.40 5.92 11.31
CA ILE A 84 4.41 4.52 11.73
C ILE A 84 3.91 4.39 13.17
N LYS A 85 2.85 3.61 13.38
CA LYS A 85 2.15 3.40 14.67
C LYS A 85 1.99 1.93 15.06
N SER A 86 2.79 1.06 14.45
CA SER A 86 2.74 -0.37 14.70
C SER A 86 4.13 -0.97 14.54
N ASN A 87 4.28 -2.20 15.04
CA ASN A 87 5.52 -2.95 14.89
C ASN A 87 5.50 -3.78 13.59
N ASP A 88 6.66 -4.33 13.24
CA ASP A 88 6.81 -5.28 12.12
C ASP A 88 6.32 -4.71 10.78
N ILE A 89 6.84 -3.53 10.43
CA ILE A 89 6.61 -2.86 9.15
C ILE A 89 7.90 -2.85 8.33
N GLU A 90 7.78 -3.23 7.06
CA GLU A 90 8.85 -3.08 6.07
C GLU A 90 8.41 -2.03 5.03
N ILE A 91 9.30 -1.08 4.69
CA ILE A 91 9.11 -0.15 3.58
C ILE A 91 10.31 -0.25 2.64
N SER A 92 10.08 -0.60 1.38
CA SER A 92 11.16 -0.76 0.39
C SER A 92 10.72 -0.41 -1.04
N GLY A 93 11.68 -0.22 -1.94
CA GLY A 93 11.40 -0.10 -3.38
C GLY A 93 10.73 1.20 -3.86
N LEU A 94 10.73 2.28 -3.07
CA LEU A 94 10.10 3.56 -3.42
C LEU A 94 10.98 4.75 -3.03
N THR A 95 10.63 5.94 -3.51
CA THR A 95 11.27 7.22 -3.17
C THR A 95 10.27 8.17 -2.52
N ILE A 96 10.66 8.83 -1.43
CA ILE A 96 9.87 9.87 -0.76
C ILE A 96 10.28 11.25 -1.27
N LEU A 97 9.30 12.09 -1.59
CA LEU A 97 9.46 13.45 -2.10
C LEU A 97 8.70 14.46 -1.21
N ASN A 98 9.26 15.67 -1.10
CA ASN A 98 8.63 16.85 -0.51
C ASN A 98 8.04 16.65 0.90
N ALA A 99 8.66 15.83 1.75
CA ALA A 99 8.24 15.64 3.14
C ALA A 99 9.02 16.56 4.09
N ASP A 100 8.37 17.06 5.14
CA ASP A 100 9.07 17.68 6.27
C ASP A 100 9.81 16.60 7.09
N ILE A 101 9.20 15.41 7.20
CA ILE A 101 9.77 14.20 7.80
C ILE A 101 9.46 13.02 6.89
N GLY A 102 10.49 12.28 6.46
CA GLY A 102 10.29 11.11 5.60
C GLY A 102 9.53 9.99 6.31
N ILE A 103 10.04 9.55 7.46
CA ILE A 103 9.44 8.48 8.26
C ILE A 103 9.48 8.91 9.73
N SER A 104 8.33 8.94 10.39
CA SER A 104 8.20 9.06 11.85
C SER A 104 7.84 7.70 12.42
N ILE A 105 8.38 7.35 13.58
CA ILE A 105 8.07 6.11 14.30
C ILE A 105 7.58 6.48 15.68
N ASP A 106 6.28 6.36 15.87
CA ASP A 106 5.54 6.70 17.08
C ASP A 106 4.77 5.45 17.56
N ASN A 107 5.54 4.43 17.95
CA ASN A 107 5.05 3.12 18.42
C ASN A 107 4.63 3.12 19.89
#